data_AF-A0A314Y320-F1
#
_entry.id   AF-A0A314Y320-F1
#
_cell.length_a   1.000
_cell.length_b   1.000
_cell.length_c   1.000
_cell.angle_alpha   90.00
_cell.angle_beta   90.00
_cell.angle_gamma   90.00
#
_symmetry.space_group_name_H-M   'P 1'
#
loop_
_entity.id
_entity.type
_entity.pdbx_description
1 polymer ?
#
loop_
_entity_poly.entity_id
_entity_poly.type
_entity_poly.pdbx_seq_one_letter_code
_entity_poly.pdbx_strand_id
1 'polypeptide(L)'
;MQRNNTTRKQEVKASVQELASRAASRVKAIAAEKITAPNSAYQFEVSWRGFSGDNARQTSLLKAISPSALPQIFKNALTVPLLLDIIKCVATFFVEEMDLAVNYLENITRVPRFDTLIMFLSSSDNAEYSCINVVYQSQRLIMLALCLD
;
A
#
# COMPACT_ATOMS: atom_id res chain seq x y z
N MET A 1 23.43 -55.40 -8.16
CA MET A 1 22.41 -54.46 -7.67
C MET A 1 22.88 -53.03 -7.92
N GLN A 2 22.72 -52.45 -9.12
CA GLN A 2 23.26 -51.09 -9.39
C GLN A 2 22.38 -50.19 -10.27
N ARG A 3 21.24 -50.67 -10.78
CA ARG A 3 20.38 -49.91 -11.73
C ARG A 3 19.49 -48.87 -11.05
N ASN A 4 19.34 -48.96 -9.74
CA ASN A 4 18.28 -48.31 -8.95
C ASN A 4 18.66 -46.86 -8.56
N ASN A 5 19.96 -46.59 -8.42
CA ASN A 5 20.48 -45.33 -7.89
C ASN A 5 20.59 -44.22 -8.95
N THR A 6 20.81 -44.60 -10.21
CA THR A 6 20.95 -43.66 -11.33
C THR A 6 19.62 -43.04 -11.72
N THR A 7 18.55 -43.84 -11.77
CA THR A 7 17.18 -43.41 -12.08
C THR A 7 16.68 -42.41 -11.05
N ARG A 8 16.87 -42.70 -9.75
CA ARG A 8 16.46 -41.80 -8.66
C ARG A 8 17.19 -40.45 -8.71
N LYS A 9 18.47 -40.45 -9.09
CA LYS A 9 19.27 -39.21 -9.22
C LYS A 9 18.83 -38.36 -10.41
N GLN A 10 18.38 -38.98 -11.50
CA GLN A 10 17.81 -38.29 -12.67
C GLN A 10 16.40 -37.75 -12.39
N GLU A 11 15.56 -38.50 -11.69
CA GLU A 11 14.22 -38.06 -11.26
C GLU A 11 14.28 -36.86 -10.31
N VAL A 12 15.21 -36.85 -9.35
CA VAL A 12 15.40 -35.72 -8.43
C VAL A 12 15.89 -34.48 -9.20
N LYS A 13 16.82 -34.62 -10.14
CA LYS A 13 17.27 -33.49 -10.98
C LYS A 13 16.13 -32.92 -11.83
N ALA A 14 15.32 -33.77 -12.44
CA ALA A 14 14.16 -33.35 -13.22
C ALA A 14 13.11 -32.64 -12.35
N SER A 15 12.84 -33.16 -11.15
CA SER A 15 11.92 -32.55 -10.19
C SER A 15 12.38 -31.17 -9.69
N VAL A 16 13.67 -31.02 -9.37
CA VAL A 16 14.26 -29.73 -8.97
C VAL A 16 14.19 -28.71 -10.12
N GLN A 17 14.43 -29.15 -11.36
CA GLN A 17 14.39 -28.27 -12.53
C GLN A 17 12.97 -27.85 -12.91
N GLU A 18 11.98 -28.73 -12.76
CA GLU A 18 10.55 -28.42 -12.88
C GLU A 18 10.13 -27.39 -11.82
N LEU A 19 10.54 -27.58 -10.57
CA LEU A 19 10.24 -26.64 -9.47
C LEU A 19 10.88 -25.27 -9.71
N ALA A 20 12.15 -25.25 -10.15
CA ALA A 20 12.84 -24.02 -10.51
C ALA A 20 12.17 -23.29 -11.69
N SER A 21 11.72 -24.03 -12.71
CA SER A 21 11.01 -23.47 -13.86
C SER A 21 9.67 -22.86 -13.46
N ARG A 22 8.92 -23.52 -12.57
CA ARG A 22 7.66 -23.00 -12.03
C ARG A 22 7.89 -21.75 -11.17
N ALA A 23 8.93 -21.74 -10.34
CA ALA A 23 9.31 -20.56 -9.56
C ALA A 23 9.68 -19.38 -10.48
N ALA A 24 10.49 -19.62 -11.51
CA ALA A 24 10.88 -18.60 -12.48
C ALA A 24 9.68 -18.04 -13.27
N SER A 25 8.73 -18.89 -13.66
CA SER A 25 7.49 -18.47 -14.34
C SER A 25 6.58 -17.66 -13.43
N ARG A 26 6.49 -18.01 -12.13
CA ARG A 26 5.75 -17.21 -11.14
C ARG A 26 6.39 -15.85 -10.92
N VAL A 27 7.71 -15.79 -10.79
CA VAL A 27 8.44 -14.50 -10.68
C VAL A 27 8.23 -13.65 -11.93
N LYS A 28 8.24 -14.23 -13.13
CA LYS A 28 7.93 -13.50 -14.37
C LYS A 28 6.49 -13.00 -14.43
N ALA A 29 5.51 -13.79 -13.98
CA ALA A 29 4.11 -13.36 -13.92
C ALA A 29 3.92 -12.21 -12.90
N ILE A 30 4.56 -12.29 -11.74
CA ILE A 30 4.59 -11.22 -10.73
C ILE A 30 5.27 -9.95 -11.29
N ALA A 31 6.35 -10.10 -12.03
CA ALA A 31 7.06 -8.98 -12.66
C ALA A 31 6.29 -8.40 -13.88
N ALA A 32 5.44 -9.17 -14.53
CA ALA A 32 4.58 -8.70 -15.63
C ALA A 32 3.40 -7.86 -15.09
N GLU A 33 2.97 -8.09 -13.85
CA GLU A 33 2.10 -7.16 -13.10
C GLU A 33 2.90 -5.96 -12.55
N LYS A 34 3.70 -5.31 -13.40
CA LYS A 34 4.35 -4.05 -13.03
C LYS A 34 3.29 -2.97 -12.87
N ILE A 35 2.90 -2.72 -11.63
CA ILE A 35 2.11 -1.56 -11.28
C ILE A 35 2.93 -0.32 -11.66
N THR A 36 2.43 0.43 -12.64
CA THR A 36 3.06 1.68 -13.08
C THR A 36 2.66 2.78 -12.12
N ALA A 37 3.64 3.56 -11.66
CA ALA A 37 3.38 4.69 -10.78
C ALA A 37 2.43 5.69 -11.47
N PRO A 38 1.23 5.95 -10.91
CA PRO A 38 0.30 6.90 -11.49
C PRO A 38 0.87 8.32 -11.38
N ASN A 39 0.63 9.13 -12.40
CA ASN A 39 1.10 10.53 -12.45
C ASN A 39 -0.03 11.55 -12.18
N SER A 40 -1.24 11.07 -11.91
CA SER A 40 -2.41 11.88 -11.61
C SER A 40 -3.38 11.15 -10.69
N ALA A 41 -4.18 11.91 -9.94
CA ALA A 41 -5.25 11.38 -9.08
C ALA A 41 -6.20 10.44 -9.83
N TYR A 42 -6.55 10.78 -11.07
CA TYR A 42 -7.44 9.96 -11.89
C TYR A 42 -6.85 8.58 -12.18
N GLN A 43 -5.59 8.51 -12.61
CA GLN A 43 -4.90 7.23 -12.83
C GLN A 43 -4.81 6.42 -11.55
N PHE A 44 -4.46 7.07 -10.44
CA PHE A 44 -4.42 6.42 -9.13
C PHE A 44 -5.78 5.82 -8.79
N GLU A 45 -6.86 6.60 -8.86
CA GLU A 45 -8.20 6.15 -8.46
C GLU A 45 -8.74 5.03 -9.36
N VAL A 46 -8.47 5.08 -10.67
CA VAL A 46 -8.82 4.00 -11.60
C VAL A 46 -8.13 2.70 -11.20
N SER A 47 -6.82 2.72 -10.99
CA SER A 47 -6.08 1.53 -10.55
C SER A 47 -6.47 1.08 -9.14
N TRP A 48 -6.65 2.02 -8.22
CA TRP A 48 -7.04 1.77 -6.82
C TRP A 48 -8.37 1.03 -6.72
N ARG A 49 -9.37 1.47 -7.50
CA ARG A 49 -10.66 0.78 -7.60
C ARG A 49 -10.56 -0.56 -8.34
N GLY A 50 -9.72 -0.64 -9.36
CA GLY A 50 -9.43 -1.89 -10.07
C GLY A 50 -8.81 -2.96 -9.16
N PHE A 51 -8.19 -2.56 -8.05
CA PHE A 51 -7.63 -3.45 -7.02
C PHE A 51 -8.49 -3.54 -5.76
N SER A 52 -9.75 -3.09 -5.80
CA SER A 52 -10.65 -3.19 -4.65
C SER A 52 -10.78 -4.64 -4.16
N GLY A 53 -10.62 -4.84 -2.86
CA GLY A 53 -10.60 -6.17 -2.23
C GLY A 53 -9.23 -6.86 -2.23
N ASP A 54 -8.23 -6.31 -2.94
CA ASP A 54 -6.84 -6.78 -2.93
C ASP A 54 -5.92 -5.75 -2.27
N ASN A 55 -5.81 -5.86 -0.94
CA ASN A 55 -5.00 -4.95 -0.11
C ASN A 55 -3.52 -4.98 -0.50
N ALA A 56 -2.99 -6.11 -0.97
CA ALA A 56 -1.59 -6.24 -1.34
C ALA A 56 -1.29 -5.43 -2.61
N ARG A 57 -2.19 -5.46 -3.60
CA ARG A 57 -2.06 -4.66 -4.83
C ARG A 57 -2.32 -3.18 -4.59
N GLN A 58 -3.28 -2.81 -3.73
CA GLN A 58 -3.47 -1.41 -3.33
C GLN A 58 -2.23 -0.87 -2.60
N THR A 59 -1.65 -1.65 -1.68
CA THR A 59 -0.40 -1.29 -1.00
C THR A 59 0.75 -1.13 -1.99
N SER A 60 0.89 -2.06 -2.92
CA SER A 60 1.93 -1.99 -3.96
C SER A 60 1.75 -0.79 -4.89
N LEU A 61 0.51 -0.42 -5.22
CA LEU A 61 0.19 0.78 -5.99
C LEU A 61 0.54 2.06 -5.24
N LEU A 62 0.24 2.14 -3.94
CA LEU A 62 0.64 3.29 -3.12
C LEU A 62 2.16 3.39 -3.04
N LYS A 63 2.85 2.27 -2.80
CA LYS A 63 4.32 2.19 -2.73
C LYS A 63 5.04 2.47 -4.04
N ALA A 64 4.34 2.38 -5.18
CA ALA A 64 4.88 2.81 -6.47
C ALA A 64 5.03 4.35 -6.56
N ILE A 65 4.38 5.10 -5.68
CA ILE A 65 4.40 6.57 -5.63
C ILE A 65 5.32 7.04 -4.52
N SER A 66 6.28 7.92 -4.80
CA SER A 66 7.03 8.58 -3.73
C SER A 66 6.08 9.40 -2.84
N PRO A 67 6.15 9.32 -1.50
CA PRO A 67 5.30 10.13 -0.61
C PRO A 67 5.30 11.62 -0.97
N SER A 68 6.46 12.17 -1.30
CA SER A 68 6.63 13.58 -1.72
C SER A 68 5.86 13.97 -2.99
N ALA A 69 5.47 13.00 -3.82
CA ALA A 69 4.68 13.23 -5.03
C ALA A 69 3.18 13.30 -4.76
N LEU A 70 2.69 12.87 -3.58
CA LEU A 70 1.25 12.86 -3.26
C LEU A 70 0.58 14.24 -3.43
N PRO A 71 1.14 15.37 -2.94
CA PRO A 71 0.53 16.68 -3.15
C PRO A 71 0.36 17.04 -4.63
N GLN A 72 1.32 16.65 -5.46
CA GLN A 72 1.33 16.93 -6.90
C GLN A 72 0.44 15.99 -7.70
N ILE A 73 0.29 14.74 -7.27
CA ILE A 73 -0.58 13.76 -7.92
C ILE A 73 -2.05 14.08 -7.61
N PHE A 74 -2.36 14.34 -6.35
CA PHE A 74 -3.73 14.55 -5.90
C PHE A 74 -4.22 15.97 -6.14
N LYS A 75 -3.38 17.00 -5.96
CA LYS A 75 -3.78 18.41 -6.10
C LYS A 75 -5.12 18.65 -5.41
N ASN A 76 -6.14 19.09 -6.16
CA ASN A 76 -7.49 19.35 -5.66
C ASN A 76 -8.46 18.15 -5.81
N ALA A 77 -7.99 16.98 -6.24
CA ALA A 77 -8.80 15.82 -6.57
C ALA A 77 -8.89 14.78 -5.43
N LEU A 78 -8.23 15.00 -4.28
CA LEU A 78 -8.40 14.14 -3.11
C LEU A 78 -9.82 14.28 -2.55
N THR A 79 -10.46 13.14 -2.27
CA THR A 79 -11.81 13.06 -1.69
C THR A 79 -11.74 12.39 -0.32
N VAL A 80 -12.77 12.60 0.51
CA VAL A 80 -12.84 11.98 1.84
C VAL A 80 -12.74 10.46 1.77
N PRO A 81 -13.55 9.73 0.95
CA PRO A 81 -13.46 8.27 0.90
C PRO A 81 -12.06 7.77 0.51
N LEU A 82 -11.45 8.41 -0.50
CA LEU A 82 -10.12 8.03 -0.96
C LEU A 82 -9.03 8.29 0.08
N LEU A 83 -9.11 9.41 0.81
CA LEU A 83 -8.21 9.70 1.93
C LEU A 83 -8.29 8.59 3.00
N LEU A 84 -9.49 8.13 3.34
CA LEU A 84 -9.66 7.08 4.34
C LEU A 84 -9.11 5.74 3.88
N ASP A 85 -9.34 5.37 2.62
CA ASP A 85 -8.79 4.15 2.05
C ASP A 85 -7.26 4.16 2.05
N ILE A 86 -6.65 5.30 1.72
CA ILE A 86 -5.19 5.48 1.79
C ILE A 86 -4.70 5.30 3.23
N ILE A 87 -5.34 5.94 4.23
CA ILE A 87 -4.94 5.81 5.64
C ILE A 87 -5.07 4.36 6.12
N LYS A 88 -6.18 3.69 5.79
CA LYS A 88 -6.39 2.26 6.11
C LYS A 88 -5.29 1.39 5.49
N CYS A 89 -4.91 1.67 4.24
CA CYS A 89 -3.81 0.98 3.57
C CYS A 89 -2.46 1.24 4.28
N VAL A 90 -2.13 2.49 4.62
CA VAL A 90 -0.88 2.82 5.33
C VAL A 90 -0.79 2.09 6.68
N ALA A 91 -1.90 1.99 7.41
CA ALA A 91 -1.95 1.27 8.68
C ALA A 91 -1.54 -0.21 8.56
N THR A 92 -1.73 -0.84 7.39
CA THR A 92 -1.39 -2.26 7.18
C THR A 92 0.11 -2.55 7.20
N PHE A 93 0.95 -1.57 6.87
CA PHE A 93 2.41 -1.71 6.85
C PHE A 93 3.12 -0.79 7.85
N PHE A 94 2.37 -0.10 8.71
CA PHE A 94 2.92 0.89 9.64
C PHE A 94 3.97 0.28 10.59
N VAL A 95 3.71 -0.92 11.10
CA VAL A 95 4.62 -1.60 12.05
C VAL A 95 5.92 -2.04 11.37
N GLU A 96 5.83 -2.47 10.10
CA GLU A 96 6.96 -3.03 9.36
C GLU A 96 7.83 -1.94 8.72
N GLU A 97 7.22 -0.84 8.28
CA GLU A 97 7.86 0.24 7.53
C GLU A 97 7.46 1.62 8.07
N MET A 98 7.72 1.84 9.36
CA MET A 98 7.28 3.03 10.11
C MET A 98 7.71 4.35 9.43
N ASP A 99 8.98 4.51 9.07
CA ASP A 99 9.47 5.74 8.44
C ASP A 99 8.75 6.04 7.12
N LEU A 100 8.49 5.01 6.31
CA LEU A 100 7.76 5.16 5.06
C LEU A 100 6.29 5.52 5.31
N ALA A 101 5.66 4.84 6.28
CA ALA A 101 4.28 5.08 6.65
C ALA A 101 4.08 6.51 7.19
N VAL A 102 4.98 6.98 8.06
CA VAL A 102 5.00 8.37 8.55
C VAL A 102 5.19 9.35 7.40
N ASN A 103 6.11 9.08 6.46
CA ASN A 103 6.29 9.93 5.28
C ASN A 103 5.02 10.03 4.41
N TYR A 104 4.27 8.94 4.22
CA TYR A 104 2.99 9.00 3.51
C TYR A 104 1.96 9.85 4.26
N LEU A 105 1.83 9.66 5.57
CA LEU A 105 0.90 10.43 6.42
C LEU A 105 1.28 11.91 6.47
N GLU A 106 2.56 12.24 6.52
CA GLU A 106 3.01 13.62 6.50
C GLU A 106 2.71 14.27 5.14
N ASN A 107 3.06 13.60 4.03
CA ASN A 107 2.87 14.20 2.72
C ASN A 107 1.41 14.23 2.25
N ILE A 108 0.54 13.32 2.74
CA ILE A 108 -0.89 13.41 2.45
C ILE A 108 -1.53 14.63 3.12
N THR A 109 -1.03 15.08 4.28
CA THR A 109 -1.51 16.31 4.93
C THR A 109 -1.18 17.58 4.15
N ARG A 110 -0.17 17.52 3.29
CA ARG A 110 0.26 18.64 2.42
C ARG A 110 -0.53 18.73 1.11
N VAL A 111 -1.47 17.81 0.85
CA VAL A 111 -2.31 17.85 -0.35
C VAL A 111 -3.25 19.06 -0.29
N PRO A 112 -3.34 19.88 -1.34
CA PRO A 112 -4.33 20.95 -1.40
C PRO A 112 -5.75 20.43 -1.12
N ARG A 113 -6.53 21.16 -0.31
CA ARG A 113 -7.84 20.77 0.23
C ARG A 113 -7.84 19.80 1.41
N PHE A 114 -6.69 19.31 1.89
CA PHE A 114 -6.65 18.42 3.06
C PHE A 114 -7.43 19.01 4.26
N ASP A 115 -7.18 20.27 4.61
CA ASP A 115 -7.91 20.96 5.70
C ASP A 115 -9.43 20.98 5.48
N THR A 116 -9.87 21.17 4.23
CA THR A 116 -11.29 21.13 3.87
C THR A 116 -11.87 19.72 4.04
N LEU A 117 -11.11 18.68 3.71
CA LEU A 117 -11.53 17.29 3.92
C LEU A 117 -11.66 16.98 5.42
N ILE A 118 -10.71 17.45 6.23
CA ILE A 118 -10.77 17.29 7.70
C ILE A 118 -11.97 18.05 8.28
N MET A 119 -12.24 19.26 7.79
CA MET A 119 -13.44 20.01 8.17
C MET A 119 -14.72 19.20 7.92
N PHE A 120 -14.88 18.62 6.72
CA PHE A 120 -16.05 17.80 6.40
C PHE A 120 -16.18 16.55 7.28
N LEU A 121 -15.06 15.92 7.62
CA LEU A 121 -15.03 14.79 8.55
C LEU A 121 -15.46 15.20 9.96
N SER A 122 -15.01 16.36 10.45
CA SER A 122 -15.35 16.86 11.78
C SER A 122 -16.82 17.25 11.95
N SER A 123 -17.49 17.60 10.85
CA SER A 123 -18.92 17.95 10.83
C SER A 123 -19.85 16.76 10.55
N SER A 124 -19.33 15.54 10.37
CA SER A 124 -20.12 14.36 10.04
C SER A 124 -20.49 13.57 11.30
N ASP A 125 -21.79 13.49 11.63
CA ASP A 125 -22.34 12.67 12.72
C ASP A 125 -22.28 11.14 12.48
N ASN A 126 -21.53 10.69 11.47
CA ASN A 126 -21.42 9.28 11.12
C ASN A 126 -20.38 8.57 12.01
N ALA A 127 -20.82 7.48 12.66
CA ALA A 127 -19.98 6.69 13.56
C ALA A 127 -18.70 6.14 12.91
N GLU A 128 -18.71 5.91 11.59
CA GLU A 128 -17.54 5.46 10.82
C GLU A 128 -16.42 6.52 10.73
N TYR A 129 -16.74 7.81 10.89
CA TYR A 129 -15.75 8.90 10.95
C TYR A 129 -15.35 9.25 12.40
N SER A 130 -16.12 8.80 13.39
CA SER A 130 -15.84 9.01 14.81
C SER A 130 -14.56 8.29 15.27
N CYS A 131 -14.31 7.08 14.74
CA CYS A 131 -13.04 6.36 14.96
C CYS A 131 -11.83 7.03 14.25
N ILE A 132 -12.05 7.83 13.20
CA ILE A 132 -10.99 8.62 12.57
C ILE A 132 -10.63 9.84 13.43
N ASN A 133 -11.59 10.46 14.12
CA ASN A 133 -11.30 11.48 15.11
C ASN A 133 -10.47 10.89 16.27
N VAL A 134 -10.74 9.65 16.67
CA VAL A 134 -9.92 8.90 17.62
C VAL A 134 -8.54 8.58 17.05
N VAL A 135 -8.40 8.16 15.79
CA VAL A 135 -7.08 7.94 15.16
C VAL A 135 -6.32 9.26 14.98
N TYR A 136 -6.99 10.38 14.70
CA TYR A 136 -6.38 11.71 14.64
C TYR A 136 -5.91 12.18 16.02
N GLN A 137 -6.72 11.97 17.06
CA GLN A 137 -6.31 12.25 18.45
C GLN A 137 -5.24 11.27 18.93
N SER A 138 -5.27 10.02 18.46
CA SER A 138 -4.25 8.99 18.74
C SER A 138 -2.96 9.29 17.98
N GLN A 139 -3.02 9.80 16.75
CA GLN A 139 -1.87 10.30 15.99
C GLN A 139 -1.31 11.57 16.62
N ARG A 140 -2.17 12.45 17.17
CA ARG A 140 -1.72 13.60 17.97
C ARG A 140 -1.02 13.14 19.25
N LEU A 141 -1.51 12.08 19.90
CA LEU A 141 -0.87 11.42 21.05
C LEU A 141 0.42 10.67 20.67
N ILE A 142 0.49 10.05 19.50
CA ILE A 142 1.68 9.36 18.97
C ILE A 142 2.75 10.38 18.53
N MET A 143 2.36 11.48 17.87
CA MET A 143 3.23 12.62 17.58
C MET A 143 3.72 13.32 18.86
N LEU A 144 2.87 13.45 19.90
CA LEU A 144 3.28 13.98 21.21
C LEU A 144 4.20 13.02 21.97
N ALA A 145 3.98 11.70 21.87
CA ALA A 145 4.81 10.68 22.50
C ALA A 145 6.19 10.54 21.82
N LEU A 146 6.31 10.82 20.51
CA LEU A 146 7.58 10.81 19.77
C LEU A 146 8.37 12.13 19.89
N CYS A 147 7.79 13.19 20.48
CA CYS A 147 8.46 14.46 20.77
C CYS A 147 8.93 14.61 22.22
N LEU A 148 8.83 13.54 23.03
CA LEU A 148 9.15 13.55 24.48
C LEU A 148 10.34 12.66 24.87
N ASP A 149 11.14 12.21 23.89
CA ASP A 149 12.51 11.70 24.10
C ASP A 149 13.53 12.59 23.39
#